data_AF-O67242-F1
#
_entry.id   AF-O67242-F1
#
_cell.length_a   1.000
_cell.length_b   1.000
_cell.length_c   1.000
_cell.angle_alpha   90.00
_cell.angle_beta   90.00
_cell.angle_gamma   90.00
#
_symmetry.space_group_name_H-M   'P 1'
#
loop_
_entity.id
_entity.type
_entity.pdbx_description
1 polymer ?
#
loop_
_entity_poly.entity_id
_entity_poly.type
_entity_poly.pdbx_seq_one_letter_code
_entity_poly.pdbx_strand_id
1 'polypeptide(L)'
;MEVGKLGFIPKLFEVQQNVKGEDIVENFVNFVEWVNEKQLKSKKLKEAVLEGRDVPLHEIVIEAEKAKVALNLLIEVRNKLLEAYNELMKMQV
;
A
#
# COMPACT_ATOMS: atom_id res chain seq x y z
N MET A 1 17.73 45.83 20.61
CA MET A 1 17.74 44.67 19.68
C MET A 1 16.30 44.24 19.52
N GLU A 2 15.72 44.40 18.33
CA GLU A 2 14.29 44.15 18.10
C GLU A 2 13.99 42.64 18.12
N VAL A 3 13.35 42.19 19.19
CA VAL A 3 12.89 40.81 19.41
C VAL A 3 11.55 40.51 18.68
N GLY A 4 11.15 41.35 17.72
CA GLY A 4 9.77 41.41 17.20
C GLY A 4 9.49 40.75 15.86
N LYS A 5 10.42 39.99 15.24
CA LYS A 5 10.22 39.45 13.87
C LYS A 5 10.34 37.93 13.68
N LEU A 6 10.24 37.13 14.75
CA LEU A 6 10.09 35.67 14.63
C LEU A 6 8.60 35.27 14.55
N GLY A 7 7.87 35.92 13.64
CA GLY A 7 6.45 35.67 13.38
C GLY A 7 6.23 35.05 12.00
N PHE A 8 6.94 33.96 11.66
CA PHE A 8 6.92 33.43 10.29
C PHE A 8 6.94 31.90 10.18
N ILE A 9 6.19 31.15 11.02
CA ILE A 9 5.80 29.78 10.61
C ILE A 9 4.37 29.39 11.06
N PRO A 10 3.28 30.02 10.58
CA PRO A 10 1.95 29.40 10.64
C PRO A 10 1.62 28.54 9.40
N LYS A 11 2.43 28.60 8.34
CA LYS A 11 2.06 28.05 7.03
C LYS A 11 2.34 26.55 6.83
N LEU A 12 2.95 25.89 7.82
CA LEU A 12 3.21 24.44 7.75
C LEU A 12 1.99 23.57 8.09
N PHE A 13 0.92 24.16 8.65
CA PHE A 13 -0.29 23.42 9.02
C PHE A 13 -1.38 23.42 7.94
N GLU A 14 -1.14 24.07 6.80
CA GLU A 14 -2.10 24.14 5.69
C GLU A 14 -1.89 23.00 4.68
N VAL A 15 -1.73 21.77 5.18
CA VAL A 15 -1.99 20.57 4.37
C VAL A 15 -3.44 20.16 4.62
N GLN A 16 -4.39 21.02 4.27
CA GLN A 16 -5.75 20.57 3.94
C GLN A 16 -5.69 19.91 2.57
N GLN A 17 -5.07 18.73 2.47
CA GLN A 17 -5.32 17.90 1.31
C GLN A 17 -6.73 17.35 1.49
N ASN A 18 -7.65 17.95 0.75
CA ASN A 18 -8.98 17.43 0.49
C ASN A 18 -8.79 16.14 -0.31
N VAL A 19 -8.39 15.07 0.37
CA VAL A 19 -8.31 13.73 -0.18
C VAL A 19 -9.74 13.35 -0.51
N LYS A 20 -10.10 13.36 -1.79
CA LYS A 20 -11.45 13.00 -2.20
C LYS A 20 -11.63 11.51 -1.92
N GLY A 21 -12.83 11.10 -1.53
CA GLY A 21 -13.12 9.68 -1.29
C GLY A 21 -12.78 8.79 -2.50
N GLU A 22 -12.97 9.33 -3.71
CA GLU A 22 -12.58 8.69 -4.97
C GLU A 22 -11.06 8.42 -5.04
N ASP A 23 -10.22 9.36 -4.59
CA ASP A 23 -8.76 9.20 -4.58
C ASP A 23 -8.32 8.03 -3.68
N ILE A 24 -9.00 7.82 -2.54
CA ILE A 24 -8.68 6.69 -1.64
C ILE A 24 -9.02 5.36 -2.29
N VAL A 25 -10.19 5.28 -2.95
CA VAL A 25 -10.63 4.07 -3.64
C VAL A 25 -9.68 3.75 -4.80
N GLU A 26 -9.33 4.75 -5.61
CA GLU A 26 -8.38 4.59 -6.72
C GLU A 26 -7.00 4.12 -6.21
N ASN A 27 -6.47 4.74 -5.15
CA ASN A 27 -5.21 4.33 -4.55
C ASN A 27 -5.26 2.90 -4.00
N PHE A 28 -6.38 2.49 -3.41
CA PHE A 28 -6.55 1.11 -2.93
C PHE A 28 -6.63 0.12 -4.09
N VAL A 29 -7.35 0.44 -5.17
CA VAL A 29 -7.40 -0.39 -6.39
C VAL A 29 -5.99 -0.55 -6.98
N ASN A 30 -5.26 0.55 -7.17
CA ASN A 30 -3.88 0.52 -7.65
C ASN A 30 -2.96 -0.31 -6.74
N PHE A 31 -3.17 -0.24 -5.42
CA PHE A 31 -2.43 -1.05 -4.47
C PHE A 31 -2.74 -2.55 -4.62
N VAL A 32 -4.01 -2.93 -4.78
CA VAL A 32 -4.41 -4.33 -5.05
C VAL A 32 -3.80 -4.84 -6.37
N GLU A 33 -3.83 -4.03 -7.43
CA GLU A 33 -3.21 -4.36 -8.71
C GLU A 33 -1.70 -4.58 -8.56
N TRP A 34 -1.01 -3.69 -7.86
CA TRP A 34 0.41 -3.83 -7.57
C TRP A 34 0.74 -5.13 -6.81
N VAL A 35 -0.07 -5.51 -5.81
CA VAL A 35 0.09 -6.79 -5.11
C VAL A 35 -0.13 -7.97 -6.07
N ASN A 36 -1.15 -7.90 -6.91
CA ASN A 36 -1.44 -8.93 -7.91
C ASN A 36 -0.28 -9.10 -8.91
N GLU A 37 0.35 -8.02 -9.35
CA GLU A 37 1.55 -8.08 -10.19
C GLU A 37 2.69 -8.85 -9.51
N LYS A 38 2.92 -8.64 -8.21
CA LYS A 38 3.97 -9.39 -7.47
C LYS A 38 3.62 -10.87 -7.37
N GLN A 39 2.35 -11.19 -7.11
CA GLN A 39 1.86 -12.58 -7.10
C GLN A 39 2.05 -13.26 -8.46
N LEU A 40 1.68 -12.58 -9.55
CA LEU A 40 1.81 -13.11 -10.91
C LEU A 40 3.29 -13.27 -11.30
N LYS A 41 4.16 -12.33 -10.93
CA LYS A 41 5.60 -12.43 -11.17
C LYS A 41 6.20 -13.62 -10.42
N SER A 42 5.86 -13.80 -9.14
CA SER A 42 6.27 -14.97 -8.36
C SER A 42 5.77 -16.27 -8.98
N LYS A 43 4.51 -16.31 -9.45
CA LYS A 43 3.92 -17.48 -10.11
C LYS A 43 4.65 -17.82 -11.41
N LYS A 44 4.87 -16.84 -12.29
CA LYS A 44 5.60 -17.03 -13.56
C LYS A 44 7.02 -17.56 -13.33
N LEU A 45 7.69 -17.09 -12.30
CA LEU A 45 9.06 -17.52 -11.99
C LEU A 45 9.10 -18.97 -11.49
N LYS A 46 8.10 -19.38 -10.68
CA LYS A 46 7.92 -20.78 -10.28
C LYS A 46 7.60 -21.67 -11.49
N GLU A 47 6.73 -21.23 -12.38
CA GLU A 47 6.38 -21.98 -13.61
C GLU A 47 7.60 -22.13 -14.53
N ALA A 48 8.40 -21.09 -14.71
CA ALA A 48 9.62 -21.15 -15.52
C ALA A 48 10.59 -22.24 -15.05
N VAL A 49 10.71 -22.41 -13.73
CA VAL A 49 11.58 -23.41 -13.11
C VAL A 49 11.05 -24.82 -13.32
N LEU A 50 9.73 -24.99 -13.25
CA LEU A 50 9.07 -26.28 -13.54
C LEU A 50 9.18 -26.67 -15.03
N GLU A 51 9.26 -25.68 -15.92
CA GLU A 51 9.49 -25.88 -17.36
C GLU A 51 10.97 -26.14 -17.71
N GLY A 52 11.87 -26.17 -16.71
CA GLY A 52 13.29 -26.41 -16.91
C GLY A 52 14.07 -25.19 -17.42
N ARG A 53 13.51 -23.98 -17.31
CA ARG A 53 14.26 -22.76 -17.59
C ARG A 53 15.28 -22.52 -16.48
N ASP A 54 16.48 -22.12 -16.87
CA ASP A 54 17.53 -21.73 -15.93
C ASP A 54 17.20 -20.36 -15.33
N VAL A 55 16.56 -20.41 -14.16
CA VAL A 55 16.24 -19.23 -13.35
C VAL A 55 17.02 -19.36 -12.05
N PRO A 56 17.80 -18.34 -11.64
CA PRO A 56 18.54 -18.40 -10.40
C PRO A 56 17.61 -18.63 -9.20
N LEU A 57 17.87 -19.67 -8.41
CA LEU A 57 17.01 -20.06 -7.27
C LEU A 57 16.77 -18.89 -6.30
N HIS A 58 17.79 -18.06 -6.06
CA HIS A 58 17.68 -16.91 -5.18
C HIS A 58 16.67 -15.85 -5.70
N GLU A 59 16.52 -15.69 -7.01
CA GLU A 59 15.51 -14.79 -7.59
C GLU A 59 14.10 -15.29 -7.30
N ILE A 60 13.87 -16.61 -7.40
CA ILE A 60 12.58 -17.23 -7.08
C ILE A 60 12.19 -16.92 -5.64
N VAL A 61 13.14 -17.11 -4.72
CA VAL A 61 12.93 -16.87 -3.28
C VAL A 61 12.68 -15.39 -3.02
N ILE A 62 13.45 -14.48 -3.62
CA ILE A 62 13.28 -13.03 -3.45
C ILE A 62 11.91 -12.58 -3.96
N GLU A 63 11.48 -13.02 -5.14
CA GLU A 63 10.19 -12.62 -5.70
C GLU A 63 9.01 -13.26 -4.97
N ALA A 64 9.17 -14.48 -4.45
CA ALA A 64 8.20 -15.10 -3.56
C ALA A 64 8.05 -14.33 -2.24
N GLU A 65 9.16 -13.92 -1.61
CA GLU A 65 9.09 -13.15 -0.36
C GLU A 65 8.50 -11.75 -0.60
N LYS A 66 8.84 -11.08 -1.72
CA LYS A 66 8.19 -9.82 -2.11
C LYS A 66 6.67 -9.98 -2.25
N ALA A 67 6.21 -11.02 -2.95
CA ALA A 67 4.78 -11.27 -3.14
C ALA A 67 4.06 -11.55 -1.80
N LYS A 68 4.72 -12.28 -0.91
CA LYS A 68 4.22 -12.58 0.44
C LYS A 68 4.11 -11.33 1.31
N VAL A 69 5.16 -10.49 1.37
CA VAL A 69 5.15 -9.23 2.13
C VAL A 69 4.08 -8.29 1.58
N ALA A 70 3.98 -8.16 0.26
CA ALA A 70 2.95 -7.36 -0.40
C ALA A 70 1.52 -7.81 -0.04
N LEU A 71 1.28 -9.13 -0.05
CA LEU A 71 -0.01 -9.70 0.34
C LEU A 71 -0.33 -9.46 1.82
N ASN A 72 0.64 -9.65 2.71
CA ASN A 72 0.46 -9.38 4.14
C ASN A 72 0.08 -7.91 4.37
N LEU A 73 0.77 -6.98 3.69
CA LEU A 73 0.43 -5.56 3.77
C LEU A 73 -1.00 -5.29 3.28
N LEU A 74 -1.43 -5.93 2.19
CA LEU A 74 -2.81 -5.82 1.70
C LEU A 74 -3.83 -6.33 2.71
N ILE A 75 -3.56 -7.44 3.37
CA ILE A 75 -4.45 -7.98 4.41
C ILE A 75 -4.58 -6.98 5.57
N GLU A 76 -3.47 -6.39 6.02
CA GLU A 76 -3.49 -5.37 7.08
C GLU A 76 -4.30 -4.12 6.67
N VAL A 77 -4.07 -3.60 5.46
CA VAL A 77 -4.84 -2.45 4.94
C VAL A 77 -6.32 -2.80 4.82
N ARG A 78 -6.67 -3.97 4.28
CA ARG A 78 -8.05 -4.45 4.16
C ARG A 78 -8.72 -4.58 5.53
N ASN A 79 -8.01 -5.09 6.53
CA ASN A 79 -8.54 -5.19 7.89
C ASN A 79 -8.80 -3.81 8.49
N LYS A 80 -7.89 -2.84 8.29
CA LYS A 80 -8.08 -1.45 8.74
C LYS A 80 -9.24 -0.75 8.05
N LEU A 81 -9.42 -0.96 6.74
CA LEU A 81 -10.58 -0.42 6.01
C LEU A 81 -11.91 -1.00 6.53
N LEU A 82 -11.95 -2.30 6.84
CA LEU A 82 -13.13 -2.93 7.42
C LEU A 82 -13.41 -2.47 8.85
N GLU A 83 -12.38 -2.25 9.65
CA GLU A 83 -12.50 -1.66 10.99
C GLU A 83 -13.13 -0.28 10.93
N ALA A 84 -12.58 0.61 10.07
CA ALA A 84 -13.13 1.94 9.86
C ALA A 84 -14.59 1.91 9.36
N TYR A 85 -14.91 1.02 8.42
CA TYR A 85 -16.29 0.82 7.97
C TYR A 85 -17.22 0.41 9.13
N ASN A 86 -16.78 -0.55 9.96
CA ASN A 86 -17.57 -0.99 11.11
C ASN A 86 -17.74 0.11 12.16
N GLU A 87 -16.75 0.99 12.35
CA GLU A 87 -16.87 2.17 13.22
C GLU A 87 -17.91 3.15 12.69
N LEU A 88 -17.93 3.43 11.39
CA LEU A 88 -18.94 4.28 10.76
C LEU A 88 -20.35 3.71 10.94
N MET A 89 -20.51 2.39 10.77
CA MET A 89 -21.79 1.72 11.01
C MET A 89 -22.24 1.82 12.47
N LYS A 90 -21.32 1.73 13.43
CA LYS A 90 -21.62 1.88 14.86
C LYS A 90 -22.06 3.29 15.26
N MET A 91 -21.68 4.33 14.51
CA MET A 91 -22.11 5.70 14.79
C MET A 91 -23.52 6.00 14.29
N GLN A 92 -24.02 5.24 13.32
CA GLN A 92 -25.36 5.45 12.73
C GLN A 92 -26.49 4.78 13.51
N VAL A 93 -26.18 3.80 14.36
CA VAL A 93 -27.11 3.12 15.29
C VAL A 93 -27.09 3.78 16.65
#